data_AF-A0A0P1LT23-F1
#
_entry.id   AF-A0A0P1LT23-F1
#
_cell.length_a   1.000
_cell.length_b   1.000
_cell.length_c   1.000
_cell.angle_alpha   90.00
_cell.angle_beta   90.00
_cell.angle_gamma   90.00
#
_symmetry.space_group_name_H-M   'P 1'
#
loop_
_entity.id
_entity.type
_entity.pdbx_description
1 polymer ?
#
loop_
_entity_poly.entity_id
_entity_poly.type
_entity_poly.pdbx_seq_one_letter_code
_entity_poly.pdbx_strand_id
1 'polypeptide(L)'
;MKITSARFVASLTDVKQLPTDGLPEIALVGRSNVGKSSLINKLCGKRNLAFISSTPGKTQALNYFLINESFYIVDLPGYGYARVPEHVKAGWSKLIENYLSNREQIKLVLHIVDARHEPTELDKMMAGWLDYFKIPYIIVITKIDKIARSKISRQVEIIKNSFGKLKYCQDFITFSAITGVGKNELLSAIEKYITTPGKKRLRSKQLQAT
;
A
#
# COMPACT_ATOMS: atom_id res chain seq x y z
N MET A 1 15.29 10.48 -2.53
CA MET A 1 15.41 9.59 -3.69
C MET A 1 14.88 10.23 -4.97
N LYS A 2 15.62 10.10 -6.08
CA LYS A 2 15.13 10.42 -7.44
C LYS A 2 14.77 9.12 -8.17
N ILE A 3 13.57 9.05 -8.77
CA ILE A 3 13.18 7.94 -9.64
C ILE A 3 13.60 8.29 -11.07
N THR A 4 14.48 7.47 -11.66
CA THR A 4 15.01 7.61 -13.02
C THR A 4 14.46 6.55 -13.97
N SER A 5 14.10 5.37 -13.46
CA SER A 5 13.42 4.33 -14.23
C SER A 5 12.25 3.71 -13.45
N ALA A 6 11.20 3.33 -14.17
CA ALA A 6 10.05 2.63 -13.62
C ALA A 6 9.36 1.84 -14.73
N ARG A 7 9.16 0.53 -14.55
CA ARG A 7 8.48 -0.32 -15.54
C ARG A 7 7.57 -1.33 -14.89
N PHE A 8 6.46 -1.64 -15.55
CA PHE A 8 5.61 -2.76 -15.18
C PHE A 8 6.34 -4.07 -15.48
N VAL A 9 6.27 -5.03 -14.56
CA VAL A 9 6.95 -6.33 -14.68
C VAL A 9 5.93 -7.44 -14.84
N ALA A 10 4.97 -7.55 -13.92
CA ALA A 10 4.01 -8.64 -13.92
C ALA A 10 2.74 -8.29 -13.12
N SER A 11 1.67 -9.01 -13.43
CA SER A 11 0.44 -9.05 -12.63
C SER A 11 0.25 -10.50 -12.17
N LEU A 12 0.37 -10.74 -10.86
CA LEU A 12 0.48 -12.08 -10.30
C LEU A 12 -0.71 -12.41 -9.40
N THR A 13 -1.38 -13.53 -9.68
CA THR A 13 -2.50 -14.04 -8.88
C THR A 13 -2.08 -15.18 -7.92
N ASP A 14 -0.90 -15.75 -8.11
CA ASP A 14 -0.33 -16.82 -7.27
C ASP A 14 1.01 -16.37 -6.66
N VAL A 15 1.13 -16.56 -5.34
CA VAL A 15 2.36 -16.28 -4.58
C VAL A 15 3.56 -17.12 -5.01
N LYS A 16 3.34 -18.25 -5.70
CA LYS A 16 4.42 -19.08 -6.29
C LYS A 16 5.12 -18.40 -7.46
N GLN A 17 4.49 -17.42 -8.09
CA GLN A 17 5.02 -16.71 -9.25
C GLN A 17 5.74 -15.41 -8.88
N LEU A 18 5.86 -15.11 -7.58
CA LEU A 18 6.51 -13.88 -7.12
C LEU A 18 7.99 -13.86 -7.52
N PRO A 19 8.56 -12.68 -7.85
CA PRO A 19 9.98 -12.55 -8.16
C PRO A 19 10.86 -13.15 -7.04
N THR A 20 11.94 -13.80 -7.42
CA THR A 20 12.89 -14.45 -6.49
C THR A 20 14.26 -13.78 -6.45
N ASP A 21 14.40 -12.63 -7.14
CA ASP A 21 15.62 -11.81 -7.21
C ASP A 21 16.03 -11.18 -5.87
N GLY A 22 15.17 -11.23 -4.85
CA GLY A 22 15.45 -10.76 -3.50
C GLY A 22 15.38 -9.24 -3.32
N LEU A 23 14.91 -8.50 -4.34
CA LEU A 23 14.80 -7.04 -4.24
C LEU A 23 13.77 -6.63 -3.18
N PRO A 24 14.00 -5.50 -2.48
CA PRO A 24 13.06 -4.98 -1.50
C PRO A 24 11.74 -4.55 -2.14
N GLU A 25 10.66 -4.67 -1.38
CA GLU A 25 9.29 -4.38 -1.82
C GLU A 25 8.63 -3.30 -0.97
N ILE A 26 8.01 -2.35 -1.66
CA ILE A 26 7.13 -1.33 -1.11
C ILE A 26 5.71 -1.66 -1.58
N ALA A 27 4.91 -2.20 -0.68
CA ALA A 27 3.56 -2.65 -1.01
C ALA A 27 2.54 -1.53 -0.79
N LEU A 28 1.55 -1.39 -1.67
CA LEU A 28 0.46 -0.42 -1.56
C LEU A 28 -0.84 -1.17 -1.28
N VAL A 29 -1.47 -0.85 -0.15
CA VAL A 29 -2.80 -1.37 0.22
C VAL A 29 -3.77 -0.22 0.37
N GLY A 30 -5.05 -0.49 0.15
CA GLY A 30 -6.08 0.52 0.27
C GLY A 30 -7.33 0.14 -0.51
N ARG A 31 -8.45 0.76 -0.15
CA ARG A 31 -9.74 0.54 -0.81
C ARG A 31 -9.66 0.70 -2.33
N SER A 32 -10.56 0.05 -3.04
CA SER A 32 -10.75 0.37 -4.46
C SER A 32 -11.03 1.86 -4.65
N ASN A 33 -10.45 2.48 -5.68
CA ASN A 33 -10.58 3.91 -6.00
C ASN A 33 -10.07 4.91 -4.94
N VAL A 34 -9.30 4.45 -3.94
CA VAL A 34 -8.70 5.35 -2.94
C VAL A 34 -7.60 6.24 -3.53
N GLY A 35 -6.93 5.79 -4.61
CA GLY A 35 -5.91 6.57 -5.30
C GLY A 35 -4.55 5.89 -5.49
N LYS A 36 -4.46 4.56 -5.30
CA LYS A 36 -3.20 3.80 -5.41
C LYS A 36 -2.49 3.99 -6.75
N SER A 37 -3.15 3.69 -7.86
CA SER A 37 -2.57 3.86 -9.21
C SER A 37 -2.13 5.30 -9.48
N SER A 38 -2.94 6.29 -9.06
CA SER A 38 -2.61 7.71 -9.19
C SER A 38 -1.37 8.10 -8.37
N LEU A 39 -1.20 7.52 -7.19
CA LEU A 39 -0.01 7.69 -6.36
C LEU A 39 1.22 7.10 -7.04
N ILE A 40 1.15 5.86 -7.55
CA ILE A 40 2.26 5.20 -8.28
C ILE A 40 2.72 6.07 -9.46
N ASN A 41 1.76 6.48 -10.29
CA ASN A 41 1.99 7.34 -11.45
C ASN A 41 2.67 8.65 -11.06
N LYS A 42 2.17 9.32 -10.01
CA LYS A 42 2.74 10.59 -9.53
C LYS A 42 4.14 10.42 -8.94
N LEU A 43 4.40 9.37 -8.16
CA LEU A 43 5.73 9.05 -7.64
C LEU A 43 6.72 8.85 -8.78
N CYS A 44 6.37 7.99 -9.74
CA CYS A 44 7.24 7.62 -10.86
C CYS A 44 7.33 8.69 -11.96
N GLY A 45 6.53 9.75 -11.89
CA GLY A 45 6.49 10.79 -12.94
C GLY A 45 5.95 10.27 -14.28
N LYS A 46 5.15 9.20 -14.27
CA LYS A 46 4.55 8.58 -15.46
C LYS A 46 3.03 8.71 -15.42
N ARG A 47 2.38 8.91 -16.58
CA ARG A 47 0.91 9.06 -16.64
C ARG A 47 0.16 7.73 -16.63
N ASN A 48 0.70 6.68 -17.27
CA ASN A 48 0.01 5.41 -17.53
C ASN A 48 0.85 4.18 -17.13
N LEU A 49 1.67 4.28 -16.08
CA LEU A 49 2.42 3.13 -15.58
C LEU A 49 1.48 2.15 -14.87
N ALA A 50 0.76 2.65 -13.87
CA ALA A 50 -0.31 1.91 -13.21
C ALA A 50 -1.65 2.32 -13.84
N PHE A 51 -2.45 1.34 -14.25
CA PHE A 51 -3.75 1.61 -14.86
C PHE A 51 -4.71 2.24 -13.84
N ILE A 52 -5.31 3.38 -14.21
CA ILE A 52 -6.32 4.07 -13.41
C ILE A 52 -7.69 3.65 -13.96
N SER A 53 -8.32 2.63 -13.36
CA SER A 53 -9.70 2.27 -13.70
C SER A 53 -10.69 2.96 -12.76
N SER A 54 -11.77 3.50 -13.30
CA SER A 54 -12.92 3.95 -12.51
C SER A 54 -13.80 2.78 -12.05
N THR A 55 -13.73 1.63 -12.74
CA THR A 55 -14.50 0.42 -12.42
C THR A 55 -13.79 -0.39 -11.32
N PRO A 56 -14.36 -0.47 -10.11
CA PRO A 56 -13.75 -1.24 -9.04
C PRO A 56 -13.78 -2.76 -9.32
N GLY A 57 -12.85 -3.52 -8.75
CA GLY A 57 -12.85 -5.00 -8.79
C GLY A 57 -12.13 -5.66 -9.97
N LYS A 58 -11.51 -4.89 -10.88
CA LYS A 58 -10.74 -5.45 -12.01
C LYS A 58 -9.36 -6.00 -11.62
N THR A 59 -8.74 -5.46 -10.57
CA THR A 59 -7.43 -5.92 -10.11
C THR A 59 -7.62 -6.96 -9.03
N GLN A 60 -7.38 -8.23 -9.36
CA GLN A 60 -7.38 -9.37 -8.42
C GLN A 60 -5.96 -9.91 -8.19
N ALA A 61 -4.96 -9.17 -8.64
CA ALA A 61 -3.57 -9.61 -8.74
C ALA A 61 -2.64 -8.57 -8.09
N LEU A 62 -1.46 -9.04 -7.69
CA LEU A 62 -0.34 -8.20 -7.25
C LEU A 62 0.35 -7.64 -8.49
N ASN A 63 0.31 -6.32 -8.69
CA ASN A 63 1.01 -5.69 -9.82
C ASN A 63 2.40 -5.22 -9.39
N TYR A 64 3.43 -5.75 -10.04
CA TYR A 64 4.83 -5.43 -9.77
C TYR A 64 5.34 -4.35 -10.72
N PHE A 65 5.91 -3.30 -10.14
CA PHE A 65 6.59 -2.24 -10.85
C PHE A 65 8.03 -2.15 -10.37
N LEU A 66 8.99 -2.45 -11.25
CA LEU A 66 10.40 -2.32 -10.92
C LEU A 66 10.83 -0.86 -11.06
N ILE A 67 11.41 -0.33 -9.99
CA ILE A 67 11.82 1.07 -9.88
C ILE A 67 13.35 1.12 -9.76
N ASN A 68 13.98 1.98 -10.56
CA ASN A 68 15.44 2.17 -10.58
C ASN A 68 16.25 0.86 -10.65
N GLU A 69 15.68 -0.21 -11.23
CA GLU A 69 16.22 -1.58 -11.23
C GLU A 69 16.70 -2.08 -9.85
N SER A 70 16.12 -1.58 -8.75
CA SER A 70 16.64 -1.81 -7.39
C SER A 70 15.58 -2.18 -6.36
N PHE A 71 14.31 -1.88 -6.60
CA PHE A 71 13.22 -2.27 -5.71
C PHE A 71 11.89 -2.33 -6.45
N TYR A 72 10.93 -3.04 -5.86
CA TYR A 72 9.58 -3.12 -6.38
C TYR A 72 8.62 -2.20 -5.64
N ILE A 73 7.78 -1.51 -6.39
CA ILE A 73 6.47 -1.07 -5.91
C ILE A 73 5.47 -2.16 -6.26
N VAL A 74 4.72 -2.65 -5.28
CA VAL A 74 3.72 -3.72 -5.45
C VAL A 74 2.33 -3.17 -5.14
N ASP A 75 1.49 -3.03 -6.15
CA ASP A 75 0.09 -2.61 -5.99
C ASP A 75 -0.77 -3.82 -5.64
N LEU A 76 -1.32 -3.83 -4.43
CA LEU A 76 -2.22 -4.89 -4.00
C LEU A 76 -3.64 -4.60 -4.50
N PRO A 77 -4.42 -5.66 -4.78
CA PRO A 77 -5.81 -5.51 -5.17
C PRO A 77 -6.59 -4.78 -4.06
N GLY A 78 -7.46 -3.83 -4.42
CA GLY A 78 -8.12 -2.98 -3.43
C GLY A 78 -9.34 -3.61 -2.74
N TYR A 79 -9.46 -3.44 -1.42
CA TYR A 79 -10.60 -3.96 -0.64
C TYR A 79 -11.89 -3.12 -0.75
N GLY A 80 -12.97 -3.69 -0.21
CA GLY A 80 -14.21 -2.99 0.10
C GLY A 80 -15.20 -2.89 -1.04
N TYR A 81 -15.19 -3.85 -1.97
CA TYR A 81 -16.19 -3.93 -3.03
C TYR A 81 -17.36 -4.84 -2.66
N ALA A 82 -18.57 -4.28 -2.67
CA ALA A 82 -19.80 -4.97 -2.32
C ALA A 82 -20.30 -5.95 -3.41
N ARG A 83 -19.84 -5.82 -4.66
CA ARG A 83 -20.35 -6.61 -5.80
C ARG A 83 -19.37 -7.66 -6.35
N VAL A 84 -18.40 -8.14 -5.55
CA VAL A 84 -17.63 -9.35 -5.94
C VAL A 84 -18.29 -10.57 -5.29
N PRO A 85 -18.47 -11.69 -5.99
CA PRO A 85 -18.93 -12.94 -5.37
C PRO A 85 -18.06 -13.33 -4.18
N GLU A 86 -18.67 -13.97 -3.17
CA GLU A 86 -18.03 -14.28 -1.90
C GLU A 86 -16.76 -15.15 -2.05
N HIS A 87 -16.74 -16.07 -3.01
CA HIS A 87 -15.57 -16.88 -3.33
C HIS A 87 -14.36 -16.05 -3.80
N VAL A 88 -14.60 -14.93 -4.49
CA VAL A 88 -13.54 -14.01 -4.93
C VAL A 88 -13.06 -13.16 -3.76
N LYS A 89 -13.94 -12.75 -2.84
CA LYS A 89 -13.53 -12.06 -1.59
C LYS A 89 -12.64 -12.97 -0.75
N ALA A 90 -12.97 -14.25 -0.63
CA ALA A 90 -12.16 -15.25 0.09
C ALA A 90 -10.79 -15.47 -0.58
N GLY A 91 -10.74 -15.59 -1.91
CA GLY A 91 -9.50 -15.73 -2.67
C GLY A 91 -8.58 -14.49 -2.57
N TRP A 92 -9.18 -13.30 -2.62
CA TRP A 92 -8.50 -12.02 -2.44
C TRP A 92 -7.89 -11.87 -1.04
N SER A 93 -8.67 -12.18 0.01
CA SER A 93 -8.19 -12.20 1.39
C SER A 93 -7.02 -13.14 1.54
N LYS A 94 -7.10 -14.35 0.96
CA LYS A 94 -6.02 -15.34 1.02
C LYS A 94 -4.75 -14.90 0.31
N LEU A 95 -4.85 -14.27 -0.86
CA LEU A 95 -3.67 -13.75 -1.58
C LEU A 95 -2.96 -12.67 -0.77
N ILE A 96 -3.70 -11.69 -0.25
CA ILE A 96 -3.13 -10.60 0.55
C ILE A 96 -2.57 -11.11 1.86
N GLU A 97 -3.31 -11.95 2.58
CA GLU A 97 -2.85 -12.54 3.83
C GLU A 97 -1.57 -13.35 3.61
N ASN A 98 -1.53 -14.21 2.59
CA ASN A 98 -0.33 -14.97 2.24
C ASN A 98 0.85 -14.07 1.88
N TYR A 99 0.61 -13.01 1.12
CA TYR A 99 1.65 -12.06 0.73
C TYR A 99 2.19 -11.30 1.96
N LEU A 100 1.31 -10.71 2.78
CA LEU A 100 1.71 -9.92 3.96
C LEU A 100 2.43 -10.78 5.02
N SER A 101 1.97 -12.02 5.23
CA SER A 101 2.52 -12.92 6.25
C SER A 101 3.85 -13.55 5.85
N ASN A 102 4.05 -13.91 4.58
CA ASN A 102 5.19 -14.73 4.16
C ASN A 102 6.30 -13.97 3.39
N ARG A 103 6.01 -12.77 2.87
CA ARG A 103 6.95 -12.06 1.99
C ARG A 103 7.97 -11.23 2.78
N GLU A 104 9.17 -11.78 2.97
CA GLU A 104 10.28 -11.14 3.70
C GLU A 104 10.88 -9.91 2.97
N GLN A 105 10.63 -9.80 1.67
CA GLN A 105 11.04 -8.69 0.82
C GLN A 105 10.30 -7.39 1.17
N ILE A 106 9.10 -7.46 1.77
CA ILE A 106 8.33 -6.27 2.16
C ILE A 106 9.11 -5.48 3.21
N LYS A 107 9.56 -4.28 2.83
CA LYS A 107 10.24 -3.33 3.72
C LYS A 107 9.30 -2.30 4.31
N LEU A 108 8.28 -1.92 3.55
CA LEU A 108 7.28 -0.93 3.97
C LEU A 108 5.96 -1.20 3.26
N VAL A 109 4.85 -0.97 3.97
CA VAL A 109 3.52 -0.87 3.37
C VAL A 109 3.06 0.59 3.36
N LEU A 110 2.56 1.06 2.22
CA LEU A 110 1.83 2.31 2.11
C LEU A 110 0.33 1.99 2.20
N HIS A 111 -0.25 2.31 3.35
CA HIS A 111 -1.67 2.10 3.61
C HIS A 111 -2.46 3.35 3.24
N ILE A 112 -3.17 3.29 2.13
CA ILE A 112 -3.75 4.45 1.48
C ILE A 112 -5.20 4.64 1.93
N VAL A 113 -5.50 5.85 2.42
CA VAL A 113 -6.84 6.29 2.83
C VAL A 113 -7.24 7.59 2.11
N ASP A 114 -8.55 7.86 2.01
CA ASP A 114 -9.09 9.03 1.33
C ASP A 114 -9.37 10.15 2.34
N ALA A 115 -8.78 11.33 2.14
CA ALA A 115 -8.93 12.45 3.09
C ALA A 115 -10.37 12.95 3.26
N ARG A 116 -11.28 12.63 2.33
CA ARG A 116 -12.66 13.14 2.33
C ARG A 116 -13.59 12.45 3.33
N HIS A 117 -13.16 11.33 3.89
CA HIS A 117 -13.98 10.52 4.78
C HIS A 117 -13.13 10.00 5.93
N GLU A 118 -13.78 9.59 7.02
CA GLU A 118 -13.10 8.84 8.07
C GLU A 118 -12.67 7.45 7.56
N PRO A 119 -11.59 6.87 8.12
CA PRO A 119 -11.19 5.50 7.84
C PRO A 119 -12.33 4.52 8.11
N THR A 120 -12.58 3.63 7.16
CA THR A 120 -13.61 2.59 7.31
C THR A 120 -13.13 1.46 8.21
N GLU A 121 -14.05 0.59 8.65
CA GLU A 121 -13.69 -0.62 9.39
C GLU A 121 -12.70 -1.52 8.61
N LEU A 122 -12.79 -1.55 7.28
CA LEU A 122 -11.81 -2.29 6.46
C LEU A 122 -10.43 -1.63 6.48
N ASP A 123 -10.36 -0.31 6.56
CA ASP A 123 -9.08 0.39 6.72
C ASP A 123 -8.48 0.06 8.09
N LYS A 124 -9.28 0.11 9.17
CA LYS A 124 -8.84 -0.24 10.53
C LYS A 124 -8.39 -1.70 10.62
N MET A 125 -9.13 -2.62 10.00
CA MET A 125 -8.77 -4.05 9.95
C MET A 125 -7.44 -4.27 9.22
N MET A 126 -7.21 -3.58 8.10
CA MET A 126 -5.93 -3.64 7.38
C MET A 126 -4.77 -3.14 8.26
N ALA A 127 -4.94 -2.02 8.96
CA ALA A 127 -3.92 -1.52 9.90
C ALA A 127 -3.66 -2.55 11.03
N GLY A 128 -4.71 -3.20 11.53
CA GLY A 128 -4.60 -4.30 12.50
C GLY A 128 -3.80 -5.50 11.99
N TRP A 129 -4.00 -5.90 10.73
CA TRP A 129 -3.18 -6.95 10.09
C TRP A 129 -1.72 -6.54 9.96
N LEU A 130 -1.44 -5.30 9.56
CA LEU A 130 -0.07 -4.80 9.46
C LEU A 130 0.63 -4.79 10.83
N ASP A 131 -0.08 -4.39 11.88
CA ASP A 131 0.42 -4.48 13.26
C ASP A 131 0.63 -5.93 13.71
N TYR A 132 -0.30 -6.83 13.41
CA TYR A 132 -0.21 -8.26 13.76
C TYR A 132 1.00 -8.94 13.11
N PHE A 133 1.19 -8.71 11.81
CA PHE A 133 2.33 -9.23 11.04
C PHE A 133 3.62 -8.42 11.24
N LYS A 134 3.62 -7.42 12.14
CA LYS A 134 4.79 -6.60 12.49
C LYS A 134 5.43 -5.93 11.27
N ILE A 135 4.58 -5.45 10.37
CA ILE A 135 4.98 -4.80 9.12
C ILE A 135 5.08 -3.31 9.38
N PRO A 136 6.23 -2.65 9.11
CA PRO A 136 6.27 -1.20 9.10
C PRO A 136 5.33 -0.66 8.02
N TYR A 137 4.51 0.33 8.36
CA TYR A 137 3.66 1.00 7.39
C TYR A 137 3.54 2.50 7.63
N ILE A 138 3.20 3.21 6.57
CA ILE A 138 2.83 4.63 6.60
C ILE A 138 1.39 4.74 6.13
N ILE A 139 0.57 5.49 6.86
CA ILE A 139 -0.76 5.84 6.41
C ILE A 139 -0.64 7.03 5.46
N VAL A 140 -1.00 6.83 4.20
CA VAL A 140 -0.98 7.87 3.18
C VAL A 140 -2.38 8.44 2.97
N ILE A 141 -2.58 9.68 3.41
CA ILE A 141 -3.86 10.40 3.36
C ILE A 141 -3.97 11.11 2.02
N THR A 142 -4.61 10.45 1.06
CA THR A 142 -4.71 10.91 -0.34
C THR A 142 -5.84 11.89 -0.60
N LYS A 143 -5.81 12.53 -1.77
CA LYS A 143 -6.83 13.49 -2.25
C LYS A 143 -6.96 14.72 -1.35
N ILE A 144 -5.85 15.13 -0.73
CA ILE A 144 -5.84 16.31 0.14
C ILE A 144 -6.19 17.61 -0.62
N ASP A 145 -6.05 17.62 -1.94
CA ASP A 145 -6.53 18.70 -2.83
C ASP A 145 -8.06 18.89 -2.80
N LYS A 146 -8.82 17.92 -2.29
CA LYS A 146 -10.26 18.01 -2.10
C LYS A 146 -10.66 18.56 -0.72
N ILE A 147 -9.69 18.81 0.15
CA ILE A 147 -9.92 19.37 1.49
C ILE A 147 -9.51 20.85 1.47
N ALA A 148 -10.38 21.72 1.97
CA ALA A 148 -10.05 23.13 2.12
C ALA A 148 -8.80 23.29 2.99
N ARG A 149 -7.85 24.13 2.58
CA ARG A 149 -6.52 24.26 3.21
C ARG A 149 -6.60 24.48 4.73
N SER A 150 -7.56 25.28 5.19
CA SER A 150 -7.81 25.57 6.62
C SER A 150 -8.33 24.36 7.42
N LYS A 151 -8.89 23.33 6.75
CA LYS A 151 -9.47 22.14 7.38
C LYS A 151 -8.52 20.92 7.36
N ILE A 152 -7.40 20.99 6.64
CA ILE A 152 -6.46 19.87 6.48
C ILE A 152 -5.97 19.34 7.82
N SER A 153 -5.50 20.22 8.72
CA SER A 153 -4.96 19.79 10.02
C SER A 153 -6.00 19.02 10.84
N ARG A 154 -7.21 19.57 10.94
CA ARG A 154 -8.33 18.92 11.64
C ARG A 154 -8.71 17.58 11.01
N GLN A 155 -8.75 17.50 9.68
CA GLN A 155 -9.07 16.26 8.99
C GLN A 155 -8.01 15.16 9.23
N VAL A 156 -6.74 15.54 9.25
CA VAL A 156 -5.63 14.62 9.56
C VAL A 156 -5.74 14.10 10.99
N GLU A 157 -6.10 14.96 11.94
CA GLU A 157 -6.30 14.57 13.34
C GLU A 157 -7.48 13.60 13.50
N ILE A 158 -8.62 13.88 12.85
CA ILE A 158 -9.76 12.96 12.81
C ILE A 158 -9.31 11.57 12.31
N ILE A 159 -8.63 11.52 11.16
CA ILE A 159 -8.15 10.27 10.58
C ILE A 159 -7.21 9.53 11.54
N LYS A 160 -6.25 10.22 12.15
CA LYS A 160 -5.33 9.64 13.13
C LYS A 160 -6.07 9.02 14.30
N ASN A 161 -7.03 9.75 14.87
CA ASN A 161 -7.80 9.30 16.02
C ASN A 161 -8.72 8.11 15.70
N SER A 162 -9.26 8.03 14.48
CA SER A 162 -10.12 6.92 14.05
C SER A 162 -9.40 5.56 14.05
N PHE A 163 -8.07 5.53 13.93
CA PHE A 163 -7.29 4.29 13.95
C PHE A 163 -6.95 3.78 15.37
N GLY A 164 -7.06 4.62 16.39
CA GLY A 164 -6.63 4.28 17.74
C GLY A 164 -5.12 4.03 17.83
N LYS A 165 -4.71 3.05 18.63
CA LYS A 165 -3.29 2.76 18.88
C LYS A 165 -2.70 1.87 17.78
N LEU A 166 -1.79 2.43 16.99
CA LEU A 166 -1.04 1.72 15.95
C LEU A 166 0.39 1.46 16.40
N LYS A 167 0.81 0.18 16.43
CA LYS A 167 2.13 -0.23 16.96
C LYS A 167 3.26 -0.14 15.93
N TYR A 168 2.97 -0.45 14.67
CA TYR A 168 3.94 -0.48 13.59
C TYR A 168 3.71 0.62 12.54
N CYS A 169 2.74 1.52 12.75
CA CYS A 169 2.60 2.74 11.97
C CYS A 169 3.76 3.68 12.25
N GLN A 170 4.44 4.11 11.19
CA GLN A 170 5.66 4.90 11.24
C GLN A 170 5.37 6.38 11.06
N ASP A 171 4.35 6.71 10.27
CA ASP A 171 3.97 8.08 9.97
C ASP A 171 2.58 8.19 9.33
N PHE A 172 2.05 9.41 9.28
CA PHE A 172 0.87 9.81 8.51
C PHE A 172 1.26 10.92 7.53
N ILE A 173 1.31 10.59 6.24
CA ILE A 173 1.73 11.53 5.20
C ILE A 173 0.53 11.95 4.36
N THR A 174 0.29 13.26 4.25
CA THR A 174 -0.74 13.79 3.33
C THR A 174 -0.25 13.79 1.90
N PHE A 175 -1.12 13.46 0.95
CA PHE A 175 -0.73 13.30 -0.45
C PHE A 175 -1.80 13.81 -1.43
N SER A 176 -1.35 14.43 -2.52
CA SER A 176 -2.19 14.69 -3.69
C SER A 176 -1.48 14.30 -4.97
N ALA A 177 -2.12 13.42 -5.75
CA ALA A 177 -1.65 13.09 -7.09
C ALA A 177 -1.77 14.29 -8.05
N ILE A 178 -2.72 15.20 -7.80
CA ILE A 178 -2.97 16.37 -8.63
C ILE A 178 -1.88 17.41 -8.35
N THR A 179 -1.78 17.91 -7.13
CA THR A 179 -0.86 19.01 -6.78
C THR A 179 0.58 18.53 -6.56
N GLY A 180 0.78 17.26 -6.21
CA GLY A 180 2.10 16.71 -5.86
C GLY A 180 2.53 16.93 -4.42
N VAL A 181 1.67 17.51 -3.58
CA VAL A 181 1.87 17.57 -2.12
C VAL A 181 2.17 16.17 -1.58
N GLY A 182 3.15 16.09 -0.67
CA GLY A 182 3.59 14.83 -0.04
C GLY A 182 4.50 13.94 -0.88
N LYS A 183 4.71 14.24 -2.17
CA LYS A 183 5.54 13.38 -3.05
C LYS A 183 6.97 13.21 -2.53
N ASN A 184 7.65 14.32 -2.26
CA ASN A 184 9.06 14.28 -1.85
C ASN A 184 9.22 13.67 -0.45
N GLU A 185 8.31 14.00 0.46
CA GLU A 185 8.24 13.41 1.79
C GLU A 185 8.10 11.88 1.74
N LEU A 186 7.15 11.39 0.93
CA LEU A 186 6.92 9.97 0.76
C LEU A 186 8.12 9.25 0.10
N LEU A 187 8.76 9.87 -0.90
CA LEU A 187 9.98 9.32 -1.51
C LEU A 187 11.14 9.22 -0.52
N SER A 188 11.32 10.24 0.33
CA SER A 188 12.32 10.22 1.39
C SER A 188 12.01 9.17 2.44
N ALA A 189 10.73 8.94 2.76
CA ALA A 189 10.33 7.87 3.67
C ALA A 189 10.64 6.49 3.08
N ILE A 190 10.27 6.24 1.82
CA ILE A 190 10.56 5.00 1.09
C ILE A 190 12.08 4.73 1.05
N GLU A 191 12.89 5.76 0.76
CA GLU A 191 14.35 5.65 0.66
C GLU A 191 14.99 5.07 1.92
N LYS A 192 14.51 5.47 3.10
CA LYS A 192 14.99 4.93 4.39
C LYS A 192 14.77 3.43 4.51
N TYR A 193 13.66 2.91 3.99
CA TYR A 193 13.31 1.50 4.10
C TYR A 193 13.98 0.61 3.05
N ILE A 194 14.31 1.15 1.87
CA ILE A 194 15.03 0.38 0.83
C ILE A 194 16.55 0.35 1.07
N THR A 195 17.12 1.37 1.70
CA THR A 195 18.56 1.48 1.95
C THR A 195 19.01 0.79 3.24
N THR A 196 18.09 0.48 4.15
CA THR A 196 18.42 -0.19 5.42
C THR A 196 18.55 -1.70 5.19
N PRO A 197 19.70 -2.33 5.54
CA PRO A 197 19.83 -3.79 5.53
C PRO A 197 18.74 -4.41 6.43
N GLY A 198 17.89 -5.27 5.86
CA GLY A 198 16.70 -5.77 6.55
C GLY A 198 17.05 -6.58 7.79
N LYS A 199 16.49 -6.19 8.96
CA LYS A 199 16.36 -7.12 10.10
C LYS A 199 15.46 -8.28 9.66
N LYS A 200 15.92 -9.52 9.79
CA LYS A 200 15.11 -10.72 9.49
C LYS A 200 13.79 -10.66 10.26
N ARG A 201 12.67 -10.74 9.55
CA ARG A 201 11.36 -10.96 10.20
C ARG A 201 11.35 -12.37 10.78
N LEU A 202 10.99 -12.49 12.05
CA LEU A 202 10.70 -13.79 12.66
C LEU A 202 9.45 -14.36 11.97
N ARG A 203 9.58 -15.52 11.33
CA ARG A 203 8.45 -16.27 10.77
C ARG A 203 7.40 -16.48 11.86
N SER A 204 6.16 -16.09 11.63
CA SER A 204 5.03 -16.68 12.33
C SER A 204 4.93 -18.14 11.87
N LYS A 205 5.53 -19.07 12.63
CA LYS A 205 5.31 -20.50 12.40
C LYS A 205 3.81 -20.74 12.39
N GLN A 206 3.28 -21.21 11.27
CA GLN A 206 1.97 -21.87 11.24
C GLN A 206 2.01 -23.00 12.26
N LEU A 207 1.19 -22.91 13.30
CA LEU A 207 0.72 -24.06 14.04
C LEU A 207 -0.25 -24.80 13.11
N GLN A 208 0.29 -25.71 12.31
CA GLN A 208 -0.41 -26.95 11.99
C GLN A 208 -0.24 -27.87 13.21
N ALA A 209 -1.26 -27.93 14.04
CA ALA A 209 -1.56 -28.89 15.11
C ALA A 209 -2.72 -28.22 15.88
N THR A 210 -3.96 -28.65 15.82
CA THR A 210 -4.55 -30.00 15.84
C THR A 210 -5.93 -29.96 15.23
#